data_AF-A0A5P8WBM5-F1
#
_entry.id   AF-A0A5P8WBM5-F1
#
_cell.length_a   1.000
_cell.length_b   1.000
_cell.length_c   1.000
_cell.angle_alpha   90.00
_cell.angle_beta   90.00
_cell.angle_gamma   90.00
#
_symmetry.space_group_name_H-M   'P 1'
#
loop_
_entity.id
_entity.type
_entity.pdbx_description
1 polymer ?
#
loop_
_entity_poly.entity_id
_entity_poly.type
_entity_poly.pdbx_seq_one_letter_code
_entity_poly.pdbx_strand_id
1 'polypeptide(L)'
;MTIALERPTKKSRSAQIREQLGYPIIDTDVHTQEFEPAFLDYLAQVGGTKIADSFRDHLPGAGRYRWFQQTWEERHTYRSARPPFWGRPTKDTLNLATISLPKLLHERLQEAGTAR
;
A
#
# COMPACT_ATOMS: atom_id res chain seq x y z
N MET A 1 -13.07 -14.67 -35.65
CA MET A 1 -13.75 -13.44 -36.11
C MET A 1 -13.54 -12.39 -35.02
N THR A 2 -12.58 -11.50 -35.19
CA THR A 2 -12.24 -10.48 -34.18
C THR A 2 -13.01 -9.22 -34.54
N ILE A 3 -14.01 -8.86 -33.73
CA ILE A 3 -14.71 -7.59 -33.90
C ILE A 3 -13.73 -6.49 -33.48
N ALA A 4 -13.17 -5.79 -34.46
CA ALA A 4 -12.45 -4.56 -34.21
C ALA A 4 -13.48 -3.52 -33.78
N LEU A 5 -13.59 -3.27 -32.47
CA LEU A 5 -14.36 -2.16 -31.96
C LEU A 5 -13.69 -0.87 -32.44
N GLU A 6 -14.37 -0.10 -33.29
CA GLU A 6 -13.94 1.25 -33.64
C GLU A 6 -13.79 2.05 -32.35
N ARG A 7 -12.58 2.51 -32.06
CA ARG A 7 -12.36 3.39 -30.91
C ARG A 7 -12.94 4.77 -31.24
N PRO A 8 -13.71 5.38 -30.33
CA PRO A 8 -14.24 6.71 -30.54
C PRO A 8 -13.09 7.70 -30.80
N THR A 9 -13.21 8.46 -31.89
CA THR A 9 -12.20 9.43 -32.34
C THR A 9 -12.28 10.77 -31.58
N LYS A 10 -13.42 11.05 -30.93
CA LYS A 10 -13.62 12.22 -30.09
C LYS A 10 -13.24 11.91 -28.63
N LYS A 11 -12.45 12.79 -28.03
CA LYS A 11 -12.16 12.76 -26.58
C LYS A 11 -13.46 12.85 -25.78
N SER A 12 -13.60 12.01 -24.75
CA SER A 12 -14.71 12.11 -23.81
C SER A 12 -14.68 13.44 -23.06
N ARG A 13 -15.82 13.84 -22.49
CA ARG A 13 -15.89 15.03 -21.61
C ARG A 13 -14.89 14.93 -20.46
N SER A 14 -14.74 13.75 -19.85
CA SER A 14 -13.79 13.51 -18.76
C SER A 14 -12.34 13.69 -19.20
N ALA A 15 -11.98 13.25 -20.40
CA ALA A 15 -10.64 13.46 -20.96
C ALA A 15 -10.35 14.94 -21.22
N GLN A 16 -11.33 15.70 -21.71
CA GLN A 16 -11.20 17.15 -21.92
C GLN A 16 -11.03 17.91 -20.59
N ILE A 17 -11.76 17.52 -19.54
CA ILE A 17 -11.60 18.09 -18.19
C ILE A 17 -10.23 17.76 -17.63
N ARG A 18 -9.76 16.52 -17.77
CA ARG A 18 -8.45 16.08 -17.29
C ARG A 18 -7.31 16.89 -17.91
N GLU A 19 -7.41 17.28 -19.17
CA GLU A 19 -6.40 18.10 -19.87
C GLU A 19 -6.25 19.52 -19.30
N GLN A 20 -7.25 20.01 -18.57
CA GLN A 20 -7.23 21.33 -17.95
C GLN A 20 -6.60 21.31 -16.55
N LEU A 21 -6.27 20.12 -16.01
CA LEU A 21 -5.73 19.98 -14.66
C LEU A 21 -4.20 19.95 -14.68
N GLY A 22 -3.58 20.75 -13.81
CA GLY A 22 -2.13 20.76 -13.59
C GLY A 22 -1.65 19.70 -12.59
N TYR A 23 -2.50 18.74 -12.21
CA TYR A 23 -2.22 17.73 -11.18
C TYR A 23 -2.86 16.38 -11.53
N PRO A 24 -2.29 15.26 -11.04
CA PRO A 24 -2.89 13.94 -11.24
C PRO A 24 -4.24 13.82 -10.52
N ILE A 25 -5.18 13.11 -11.15
CA ILE A 25 -6.37 12.58 -10.49
C ILE A 25 -6.05 11.14 -10.10
N ILE A 26 -6.27 10.80 -8.84
CA ILE A 26 -6.11 9.44 -8.33
C ILE A 26 -7.50 8.87 -8.09
N ASP A 27 -7.86 7.84 -8.86
CA ASP A 27 -9.17 7.17 -8.79
C ASP A 27 -9.09 5.88 -7.94
N THR A 28 -8.32 5.92 -6.86
CA THR A 28 -8.08 4.80 -5.93
C THR A 28 -7.71 5.32 -4.54
N ASP A 29 -7.87 4.49 -3.52
CA ASP A 29 -7.32 4.74 -2.18
C ASP A 29 -5.80 4.47 -2.13
N VAL A 30 -5.01 5.53 -1.98
CA VAL A 30 -3.55 5.41 -1.85
C VAL A 30 -3.20 4.90 -0.45
N HIS A 31 -2.45 3.80 -0.41
CA HIS A 31 -1.91 3.25 0.83
C HIS A 31 -0.42 3.53 0.94
N THR A 32 0.01 3.98 2.12
CA THR A 32 1.43 4.06 2.50
C THR A 32 1.79 2.91 3.44
N GLN A 33 3.06 2.54 3.47
CA GLN A 33 3.60 1.61 4.46
C GLN A 33 4.77 2.28 5.18
N GLU A 34 4.76 2.20 6.51
CA GLU A 34 5.85 2.70 7.34
C GLU A 34 7.13 1.92 7.08
N PHE A 35 8.25 2.64 6.97
CA PHE A 35 9.57 2.02 7.00
C PHE A 35 9.96 1.69 8.44
N GLU A 36 9.60 0.47 8.87
CA GLU A 36 9.77 -0.02 10.24
C GLU A 36 11.16 0.27 10.85
N PRO A 37 12.30 0.08 10.16
CA PRO A 37 13.62 0.34 10.76
C PRO A 37 13.79 1.79 11.24
N ALA A 38 13.43 2.78 10.40
CA ALA A 38 13.54 4.18 10.79
C ALA A 38 12.56 4.55 11.92
N PHE A 39 11.38 3.93 11.93
CA PHE A 39 10.43 4.11 13.04
C PHE A 39 10.97 3.55 14.36
N LEU A 40 11.58 2.36 14.35
CA LEU A 40 12.18 1.76 15.55
C LEU A 40 13.36 2.58 16.07
N ASP A 41 14.20 3.11 15.18
CA ASP A 41 15.30 4.01 15.55
C ASP A 41 14.77 5.26 16.25
N TYR A 42 13.74 5.89 15.67
CA TYR A 42 13.09 7.06 16.27
C TYR A 42 12.43 6.73 17.61
N LEU A 43 11.75 5.58 17.69
CA LEU A 43 11.10 5.13 18.91
C LEU A 43 12.12 4.88 20.03
N ALA A 44 13.27 4.29 19.71
CA ALA A 44 14.36 4.12 20.66
C ALA A 44 14.94 5.47 21.10
N GLN A 45 15.05 6.45 20.20
CA GLN A 45 15.53 7.80 20.53
C GLN A 45 14.60 8.52 21.52
N VAL A 46 13.28 8.44 21.33
CA VAL A 46 12.30 9.19 22.14
C VAL A 46 11.81 8.44 23.37
N GLY A 47 11.67 7.12 23.28
CA GLY A 47 11.08 6.25 24.31
C GLY A 47 12.07 5.28 24.95
N GLY A 48 13.31 5.24 24.48
CA GLY A 48 14.32 4.29 24.92
C GLY A 48 14.18 2.92 24.25
N THR A 49 15.26 2.15 24.29
CA THR A 49 15.37 0.85 23.60
C THR A 49 14.35 -0.19 24.08
N LYS A 50 14.00 -0.20 25.37
CA LYS A 50 13.00 -1.12 25.93
C LYS A 50 11.62 -0.97 25.28
N ILE A 51 11.20 0.25 24.96
CA ILE A 51 9.93 0.49 24.28
C ILE A 51 10.01 0.04 22.83
N ALA A 52 11.13 0.27 22.15
CA ALA A 52 11.35 -0.20 20.78
C ALA A 52 11.34 -1.74 20.69
N ASP A 53 11.96 -2.43 21.65
CA ASP A 53 11.93 -3.89 21.74
C ASP A 53 10.51 -4.40 22.02
N SER A 54 9.82 -3.81 23.00
CA SER A 54 8.42 -4.15 23.29
C SER A 54 7.51 -3.94 22.07
N PHE A 55 7.69 -2.84 21.33
CA PHE A 55 6.95 -2.57 20.12
C PHE A 55 7.25 -3.60 19.03
N ARG A 56 8.51 -4.00 18.86
CA ARG A 56 8.89 -5.06 17.91
C ARG A 56 8.21 -6.38 18.23
N ASP A 57 8.15 -6.74 19.51
CA ASP A 57 7.52 -7.98 19.98
C ASP A 57 5.98 -7.96 19.83
N HIS A 58 5.37 -6.76 19.91
CA HIS A 58 3.92 -6.56 19.90
C HIS A 58 3.42 -5.80 18.68
N LEU A 59 4.20 -5.75 17.60
CA LEU A 59 3.93 -4.95 16.41
C LEU A 59 2.45 -5.06 16.01
N PRO A 60 1.74 -3.95 15.76
CA PRO A 60 0.36 -3.97 15.28
C PRO A 60 0.15 -4.80 13.99
N GLY A 61 1.24 -5.17 13.30
CA GLY A 61 1.29 -6.15 12.21
C GLY A 61 1.65 -7.59 12.59
N ALA A 62 2.23 -7.86 13.77
CA ALA A 62 2.54 -9.22 14.25
C ALA A 62 1.26 -10.06 14.43
N GLY A 63 0.12 -9.43 14.73
CA GLY A 63 -1.20 -10.08 14.69
C GLY A 63 -1.59 -10.58 13.30
N ARG A 64 -1.15 -9.91 12.21
CA ARG A 64 -1.41 -10.34 10.84
C ARG A 64 -0.67 -11.65 10.52
N TYR A 65 0.56 -11.79 11.01
CA TYR A 65 1.34 -13.02 10.80
C TYR A 65 0.99 -14.14 11.79
N ARG A 66 0.45 -13.80 12.98
CA ARG A 66 -0.09 -14.79 13.92
C ARG A 66 -1.12 -15.70 13.27
N TRP A 67 -1.90 -15.21 12.30
CA TRP A 67 -2.82 -16.06 11.53
C TRP A 67 -2.11 -17.29 10.93
N PHE A 68 -0.87 -17.14 10.43
CA PHE A 68 -0.08 -18.25 9.86
C PHE A 68 0.51 -19.19 10.91
N GLN A 69 0.59 -18.76 12.17
CA GLN A 69 1.09 -19.57 13.29
C GLN A 69 -0.05 -20.30 14.04
N GLN A 70 -1.31 -19.89 13.83
CA GLN A 70 -2.47 -20.47 14.49
C GLN A 70 -2.92 -21.81 13.86
N THR A 71 -3.45 -22.71 14.69
CA THR A 71 -4.21 -23.89 14.26
C THR A 71 -5.57 -23.49 13.67
N TRP A 72 -6.31 -24.46 13.15
CA TRP A 72 -7.63 -24.17 12.61
C TRP A 72 -8.64 -23.81 13.70
N GLU A 73 -8.60 -24.52 14.82
CA GLU A 73 -9.44 -24.29 15.99
C GLU A 73 -9.19 -22.90 16.60
N GLU A 74 -7.93 -22.48 16.67
CA GLU A 74 -7.56 -21.16 17.15
C GLU A 74 -8.09 -20.06 16.23
N ARG A 75 -7.93 -20.20 14.91
CA ARG A 75 -8.48 -19.23 13.94
C ARG A 75 -10.00 -19.11 14.07
N HIS A 76 -10.70 -20.22 14.27
CA HIS A 76 -12.15 -20.22 14.47
C HIS A 76 -12.54 -19.58 15.81
N THR A 77 -11.87 -19.94 16.90
CA THR A 77 -12.12 -19.44 18.25
C THR A 77 -11.91 -17.93 18.35
N TYR A 78 -10.77 -17.44 17.85
CA TYR A 78 -10.41 -16.03 17.90
C TYR A 78 -10.97 -15.20 16.73
N ARG A 79 -11.64 -15.84 15.76
CA ARG A 79 -12.13 -15.21 14.52
C ARG A 79 -11.03 -14.40 13.81
N SER A 80 -9.83 -14.96 13.75
CA SER A 80 -8.65 -14.27 13.21
C SER A 80 -8.80 -13.97 11.71
N ALA A 81 -8.63 -12.72 11.33
CA ALA A 81 -8.61 -12.32 9.92
C ALA A 81 -7.31 -12.76 9.23
N ARG A 82 -7.42 -13.41 8.06
CA ARG A 82 -6.26 -13.70 7.22
C ARG A 82 -5.76 -12.40 6.59
N PRO A 83 -4.47 -12.06 6.68
CA PRO A 83 -3.96 -10.87 6.03
C PRO A 83 -4.01 -10.98 4.50
N PRO A 84 -4.21 -9.85 3.80
CA PRO A 84 -4.18 -9.83 2.34
C PRO A 84 -2.78 -10.17 1.82
N PHE A 85 -2.72 -10.93 0.72
CA PHE A 85 -1.44 -11.24 0.06
C PHE A 85 -0.84 -10.05 -0.69
N TRP A 86 -1.67 -9.05 -1.06
CA TRP A 86 -1.28 -7.89 -1.88
C TRP A 86 -0.77 -6.70 -1.07
N GLY A 87 -0.84 -6.73 0.27
CA GLY A 87 -0.52 -5.58 1.11
C GLY A 87 0.96 -5.21 1.19
N ARG A 88 1.87 -6.08 0.72
CA ARG A 88 3.32 -5.80 0.66
C ARG A 88 3.90 -6.29 -0.67
N PRO A 89 4.29 -5.39 -1.59
CA PRO A 89 4.93 -5.77 -2.85
C PRO A 89 6.38 -6.20 -2.59
N THR A 90 6.60 -7.44 -2.18
CA THR A 90 7.93 -7.92 -1.73
C THR A 90 8.89 -8.24 -2.87
N LYS A 91 8.39 -8.53 -4.08
CA LYS A 91 9.22 -8.81 -5.26
C LYS A 91 9.64 -7.53 -5.98
N ASP A 92 8.80 -6.51 -5.97
CA ASP A 92 9.06 -5.23 -6.62
C ASP A 92 9.53 -4.22 -5.58
N THR A 93 10.84 -4.18 -5.38
CA THR A 93 11.49 -3.31 -4.39
C THR A 93 11.24 -1.84 -4.67
N LEU A 94 11.08 -1.46 -5.94
CA LEU A 94 10.80 -0.10 -6.34
C LEU A 94 9.37 0.29 -5.93
N ASN A 95 8.38 -0.59 -6.13
CA ASN A 95 7.01 -0.34 -5.64
C ASN A 95 6.91 -0.33 -4.11
N LEU A 96 7.68 -1.19 -3.42
CA LEU A 96 7.80 -1.13 -1.97
C LEU A 96 8.38 0.21 -1.51
N ALA A 97 9.43 0.69 -2.16
CA ALA A 97 10.04 1.99 -1.87
C ALA A 97 9.04 3.13 -2.13
N THR A 98 8.28 3.08 -3.22
CA THR A 98 7.27 4.10 -3.57
C THR A 98 6.26 4.29 -2.46
N ILE A 99 5.67 3.22 -1.93
CA ILE A 99 4.66 3.34 -0.85
C ILE A 99 5.27 3.65 0.52
N SER A 100 6.60 3.55 0.66
CA SER A 100 7.31 3.79 1.92
C SER A 100 7.98 5.16 2.01
N LEU A 101 8.31 5.77 0.87
CA LEU A 101 9.02 7.05 0.79
C LEU A 101 8.09 8.13 0.23
N PRO A 102 7.62 9.09 1.05
CA PRO A 102 6.62 10.08 0.63
C PRO A 102 7.00 10.88 -0.62
N LYS A 103 8.29 11.23 -0.76
CA LYS A 103 8.79 11.95 -1.94
C LYS A 103 8.70 11.09 -3.22
N LEU A 104 9.09 9.83 -3.14
CA LEU A 104 9.02 8.90 -4.28
C LEU A 104 7.57 8.58 -4.64
N LEU A 105 6.69 8.42 -3.64
CA LEU A 105 5.24 8.31 -3.87
C LEU A 105 4.75 9.48 -4.70
N HIS A 106 5.05 10.72 -4.26
CA HIS A 106 4.64 11.94 -4.92
C HIS A 106 5.09 12.02 -6.38
N GLU A 107 6.37 11.71 -6.64
CA GLU A 107 6.95 11.69 -8.00
C GLU A 107 6.25 10.69 -8.92
N ARG A 108 5.69 9.61 -8.36
CA ARG A 108 5.10 8.49 -9.11
C ARG A 108 3.58 8.43 -9.04
N LEU A 109 2.91 9.41 -8.43
CA LEU A 109 1.44 9.43 -8.31
C LEU A 109 0.72 9.30 -9.65
N GLN A 110 1.32 9.80 -10.74
CA GLN A 110 0.73 9.69 -12.08
C GLN A 110 0.65 8.25 -12.62
N GLU A 111 1.45 7.33 -12.09
CA GLU A 111 1.41 5.91 -12.46
C GLU A 111 0.24 5.18 -11.78
N ALA A 112 -0.20 5.69 -10.63
CA ALA A 112 -1.30 5.13 -9.85
C ALA A 112 -2.64 5.67 -10.36
N GLY A 113 -3.28 4.94 -11.28
CA GLY A 113 -4.72 5.10 -11.53
C GLY A 113 -5.13 6.09 -12.62
N THR A 114 -4.44 6.12 -13.77
CA THR A 114 -5.09 6.67 -14.96
C THR A 114 -5.91 5.57 -15.64
N ALA A 115 -7.22 5.58 -15.46
CA ALA A 115 -8.11 5.02 -16.48
C ALA A 115 -7.75 5.72 -17.80
N ARG A 116 -7.18 4.96 -18.74
CA ARG A 116 -6.90 5.45 -20.09
C ARG A 116 -8.20 5.55 -20.88
#